data_AF-A0A8I1NHU4-F1
#
_entry.id   AF-A0A8I1NHU4-F1
#
_cell.length_a   1.000
_cell.length_b   1.000
_cell.length_c   1.000
_cell.angle_alpha   90.00
_cell.angle_beta   90.00
_cell.angle_gamma   90.00
#
_symmetry.space_group_name_H-M   'P 1'
#
loop_
_entity.id
_entity.type
_entity.pdbx_description
1 polymer ?
#
loop_
_entity_poly.entity_id
_entity_poly.type
_entity_poly.pdbx_seq_one_letter_code
_entity_poly.pdbx_strand_id
1 'polypeptide(L)'
;MSEQDNKALTRRQALAAAGTLGAGAALAGTGVIGKLGEEAESELGPGVAEAASCVLTPSMTEGPYFVDELIKRSDITGGQSGVPLTLTVNVFDADESCDAYSGAIVDIWHCNAQGSYSDISANGNGGDTSGQTWLRGLQETDSNGQVKFTTIYPGWYSGRTIHIHLKVRTFSGDSTTYNFNTQLFFAETINNQVVNNVTAYARSRSRDTTNANDGIFDSDMIVPLTGSNSAGYSGSIDIGLQDLPTEGSTTDPDTTTPDGESGDSSVAASLASVKTVSRRNGRRAVLATIRNREKAKIDARLLRGGKLLARKRTGMLKAGRHVANLRVGRNVAAGRAVLRVIVTDAAGNKKTIQRRVHVPRRRG
;
A
#
# COMPACT_ATOMS: atom_id res chain seq x y z
N MET A 1 -14.12 -21.79 28.77
CA MET A 1 -13.43 -22.33 27.58
C MET A 1 -13.17 -21.16 26.65
N SER A 2 -11.89 -20.96 26.35
CA SER A 2 -11.20 -19.75 25.90
C SER A 2 -11.67 -19.13 24.58
N GLU A 3 -11.78 -17.80 24.59
CA GLU A 3 -11.75 -16.90 23.43
C GLU A 3 -10.42 -17.07 22.69
N GLN A 4 -10.45 -17.39 21.39
CA GLN A 4 -9.29 -17.25 20.51
C GLN A 4 -9.41 -15.93 19.77
N ASP A 5 -8.54 -15.00 20.15
CA ASP A 5 -8.29 -13.72 19.48
C ASP A 5 -7.85 -13.95 18.03
N ASN A 6 -8.57 -13.34 17.09
CA ASN A 6 -8.14 -13.25 15.69
C ASN A 6 -7.12 -12.10 15.57
N LYS A 7 -5.89 -12.33 16.02
CA LYS A 7 -4.77 -11.40 15.83
C LYS A 7 -4.30 -11.45 14.37
N ALA A 8 -4.27 -10.30 13.71
CA ALA A 8 -3.51 -10.12 12.47
C ALA A 8 -2.04 -10.47 12.76
N LEU A 9 -1.45 -11.33 11.93
CA LEU A 9 -0.04 -11.72 12.06
C LEU A 9 0.85 -10.52 11.74
N THR A 10 1.78 -10.21 12.62
CA THR A 10 2.79 -9.17 12.35
C THR A 10 3.87 -9.75 11.40
N ARG A 11 4.56 -8.90 10.63
CA ARG A 11 5.57 -9.36 9.64
C ARG A 11 6.66 -10.22 10.29
N ARG A 12 7.01 -9.93 11.57
CA ARG A 12 7.91 -10.73 12.40
C ARG A 12 7.43 -12.16 12.69
N GLN A 13 6.13 -12.36 12.83
CA GLN A 13 5.54 -13.69 13.08
C GLN A 13 5.49 -14.54 11.82
N ALA A 14 5.33 -13.92 10.64
CA ALA A 14 5.40 -14.60 9.36
C ALA A 14 6.83 -15.09 9.04
N LEU A 15 7.85 -14.26 9.30
CA LEU A 15 9.26 -14.61 9.11
C LEU A 15 9.75 -15.71 10.07
N ALA A 16 9.25 -15.74 11.31
CA ALA A 16 9.59 -16.80 12.27
C ALA A 16 9.02 -18.18 11.90
N ALA A 17 7.90 -18.22 11.16
CA ALA A 17 7.25 -19.46 10.74
C ALA A 17 7.99 -20.19 9.60
N ALA A 18 8.88 -19.50 8.87
CA ALA A 18 9.74 -20.10 7.85
C ALA A 18 11.04 -20.74 8.40
N GLY A 19 11.29 -20.64 9.71
CA GLY A 19 12.58 -20.95 10.33
C GLY A 19 12.69 -22.27 11.11
N THR A 20 11.72 -23.18 11.04
CA THR A 20 11.75 -24.42 11.85
C THR A 20 11.65 -25.70 11.02
N LEU A 21 12.73 -26.06 10.33
CA LEU A 21 13.08 -27.45 10.03
C LEU A 21 14.60 -27.62 10.20
N GLY A 22 15.01 -28.23 11.31
CA GLY A 22 16.41 -28.48 11.63
C GLY A 22 16.64 -28.85 13.09
N ALA A 23 15.96 -29.88 13.59
CA ALA A 23 16.23 -30.45 14.90
C ALA A 23 17.20 -31.66 14.78
N GLY A 24 18.41 -31.48 15.31
CA GLY A 24 19.11 -32.47 16.15
C GLY A 24 19.80 -33.68 15.52
N ALA A 25 21.12 -33.77 15.66
CA ALA A 25 21.78 -34.72 16.58
C ALA A 25 23.31 -34.60 16.49
N ALA A 26 23.95 -34.36 17.63
CA ALA A 26 25.40 -34.46 17.79
C ALA A 26 25.77 -35.90 18.17
N LEU A 27 26.73 -36.51 17.46
CA LEU A 27 27.58 -37.60 17.95
C LEU A 27 28.97 -37.47 17.31
N ALA A 28 30.00 -37.68 18.13
CA ALA A 28 31.41 -37.38 17.90
C ALA A 28 32.15 -38.42 17.01
N GLY A 29 33.26 -37.99 16.38
CA GLY A 29 34.32 -38.92 15.91
C GLY A 29 35.10 -38.49 14.66
N THR A 30 36.30 -37.93 14.87
CA THR A 30 37.54 -37.98 14.04
C THR A 30 37.52 -38.36 12.54
N GLY A 31 38.09 -37.48 11.70
CA GLY A 31 39.23 -37.82 10.83
C GLY A 31 39.05 -37.95 9.31
N VAL A 32 39.71 -37.03 8.58
CA VAL A 32 40.45 -37.19 7.30
C VAL A 32 39.69 -37.27 5.94
N ILE A 33 39.78 -36.14 5.19
CA ILE A 33 40.10 -35.91 3.76
C ILE A 33 39.64 -36.95 2.70
N GLY A 34 38.88 -36.49 1.70
CA GLY A 34 38.81 -37.11 0.36
C GLY A 34 37.77 -36.48 -0.59
N LYS A 35 38.23 -35.82 -1.67
CA LYS A 35 37.43 -35.25 -2.77
C LYS A 35 36.81 -36.33 -3.66
N LEU A 36 35.54 -36.14 -4.06
CA LEU A 36 34.91 -36.36 -5.39
C LEU A 36 33.69 -35.40 -5.39
N GLY A 37 33.47 -34.48 -6.33
CA GLY A 37 33.37 -34.67 -7.79
C GLY A 37 31.88 -34.62 -8.17
N GLU A 38 31.43 -33.43 -8.62
CA GLU A 38 30.24 -33.07 -9.42
C GLU A 38 29.16 -34.13 -9.72
N GLU A 39 27.90 -33.81 -9.41
CA GLU A 39 26.81 -33.50 -10.37
C GLU A 39 25.42 -33.65 -9.71
N ALA A 40 24.71 -32.53 -9.62
CA ALA A 40 23.25 -32.47 -9.70
C ALA A 40 22.85 -31.01 -9.93
N GLU A 41 22.87 -30.60 -11.20
CA GLU A 41 22.04 -29.49 -11.63
C GLU A 41 20.57 -29.87 -11.37
N SER A 42 19.88 -29.07 -10.56
CA SER A 42 18.43 -29.08 -10.50
C SER A 42 17.96 -27.68 -10.81
N GLU A 43 17.74 -27.46 -12.11
CA GLU A 43 16.70 -26.62 -12.70
C GLU A 43 15.63 -26.18 -11.70
N LEU A 44 15.78 -24.98 -11.16
CA LEU A 44 14.70 -24.19 -10.59
C LEU A 44 14.79 -22.81 -11.24
N GLY A 45 13.97 -22.61 -12.27
CA GLY A 45 13.73 -21.29 -12.85
C GLY A 45 13.23 -20.30 -11.78
N PRO A 46 13.20 -18.98 -12.10
CA PRO A 46 12.77 -17.95 -11.18
C PRO A 46 11.25 -18.01 -11.03
N GLY A 47 10.79 -18.99 -10.27
CA GLY A 47 9.41 -19.18 -9.89
C GLY A 47 9.40 -19.46 -8.40
N VAL A 48 8.55 -18.71 -7.70
CA VAL A 48 8.26 -18.84 -6.27
C VAL A 48 9.31 -18.22 -5.34
N ALA A 49 9.45 -16.88 -5.43
CA ALA A 49 9.58 -16.08 -4.22
C ALA A 49 8.26 -16.25 -3.44
N GLU A 50 8.25 -17.28 -2.59
CA GLU A 50 7.08 -17.79 -1.90
C GLU A 50 6.55 -16.77 -0.89
N ALA A 51 5.46 -16.07 -1.25
CA ALA A 51 4.40 -15.57 -0.38
C ALA A 51 4.78 -14.99 1.00
N ALA A 52 5.94 -14.32 1.14
CA ALA A 52 6.37 -13.77 2.42
C ALA A 52 5.76 -12.41 2.78
N SER A 53 4.89 -11.80 1.94
CA SER A 53 4.51 -10.39 2.17
C SER A 53 3.07 -9.95 1.89
N CYS A 54 2.09 -10.83 2.05
CA CYS A 54 0.70 -10.39 2.12
C CYS A 54 0.31 -9.83 3.49
N VAL A 55 1.25 -9.14 4.14
CA VAL A 55 1.01 -8.43 5.38
C VAL A 55 0.63 -7.01 4.99
N LEU A 56 -0.47 -6.53 5.55
CA LEU A 56 -0.91 -5.16 5.32
C LEU A 56 0.18 -4.19 5.74
N THR A 57 0.56 -3.32 4.82
CA THR A 57 1.59 -2.30 5.04
C THR A 57 1.03 -1.22 5.98
N PRO A 58 1.76 -0.85 7.06
CA PRO A 58 1.33 0.25 7.91
C PRO A 58 1.36 1.57 7.14
N SER A 59 0.29 2.35 7.25
CA SER A 59 0.26 3.71 6.71
C SER A 59 0.97 4.68 7.66
N MET A 60 1.63 5.68 7.08
CA MET A 60 2.35 6.71 7.83
C MET A 60 2.04 8.09 7.27
N THR A 61 2.49 9.12 7.98
CA THR A 61 2.36 10.51 7.53
C THR A 61 3.09 10.75 6.22
N GLU A 62 2.46 11.50 5.31
CA GLU A 62 3.08 11.98 4.07
C GLU A 62 4.24 12.93 4.36
N GLY A 63 4.15 13.70 5.45
CA GLY A 63 5.07 14.80 5.70
C GLY A 63 4.82 16.00 4.77
N PRO A 64 5.55 17.11 4.98
CA PRO A 64 5.23 18.39 4.34
C PRO A 64 5.87 18.57 2.96
N TYR A 65 6.66 17.61 2.48
CA TYR A 65 7.54 17.77 1.30
C TYR A 65 7.09 16.97 0.08
N PHE A 66 5.88 16.40 0.09
CA PHE A 66 5.30 15.83 -1.12
C PHE A 66 4.95 16.94 -2.11
N VAL A 67 5.39 16.78 -3.35
CA VAL A 67 5.07 17.67 -4.46
C VAL A 67 4.65 16.77 -5.62
N ASP A 68 3.43 16.97 -6.12
CA ASP A 68 2.88 16.18 -7.22
C ASP A 68 3.30 16.76 -8.58
N GLU A 69 4.56 16.59 -8.92
CA GLU A 69 5.12 17.06 -10.20
C GLU A 69 4.83 16.10 -11.37
N LEU A 70 4.22 14.93 -11.10
CA LEU A 70 3.90 13.89 -12.08
C LEU A 70 5.09 13.42 -12.94
N ILE A 71 6.30 13.37 -12.35
CA ILE A 71 7.54 13.08 -13.09
C ILE A 71 7.77 11.56 -13.21
N LYS A 72 7.41 10.99 -14.37
CA LYS A 72 7.62 9.57 -14.66
C LYS A 72 9.10 9.29 -15.02
N ARG A 73 9.86 8.68 -14.11
CA ARG A 73 11.26 8.26 -14.33
C ARG A 73 11.73 7.20 -13.34
N SER A 74 12.60 6.30 -13.81
CA SER A 74 13.25 5.28 -12.98
C SER A 74 14.50 5.81 -12.27
N ASP A 75 15.38 6.52 -12.99
CA ASP A 75 16.50 7.22 -12.37
C ASP A 75 16.03 8.58 -11.85
N ILE A 76 16.01 8.71 -10.52
CA ILE A 76 15.63 9.93 -9.83
C ILE A 76 16.84 10.66 -9.24
N THR A 77 18.07 10.17 -9.43
CA THR A 77 19.29 10.74 -8.80
C THR A 77 19.41 12.23 -9.03
N GLY A 78 19.08 12.69 -10.25
CA GLY A 78 19.14 14.09 -10.66
C GLY A 78 20.52 14.72 -10.42
N GLY A 79 21.59 13.93 -10.55
CA GLY A 79 22.97 14.36 -10.34
C GLY A 79 23.38 14.56 -8.87
N GLN A 80 22.53 14.23 -7.89
CA GLN A 80 22.88 14.33 -6.47
C GLN A 80 24.01 13.35 -6.11
N SER A 81 24.96 13.83 -5.31
CA SER A 81 26.03 12.99 -4.77
C SER A 81 25.54 12.13 -3.61
N GLY A 82 25.91 10.85 -3.60
CA GLY A 82 25.58 9.91 -2.52
C GLY A 82 25.97 8.48 -2.88
N VAL A 83 25.72 7.54 -1.96
CA VAL A 83 25.88 6.10 -2.22
C VAL A 83 24.78 5.66 -3.17
N PRO A 84 25.06 5.05 -4.34
CA PRO A 84 24.01 4.58 -5.23
C PRO A 84 23.09 3.57 -4.54
N LEU A 85 21.79 3.68 -4.80
CA LEU A 85 20.76 2.79 -4.29
C LEU A 85 19.82 2.40 -5.43
N THR A 86 19.71 1.09 -5.68
CA THR A 86 18.65 0.53 -6.51
C THR A 86 17.53 0.03 -5.60
N LEU A 87 16.32 0.56 -5.77
CA LEU A 87 15.15 0.22 -4.96
C LEU A 87 14.07 -0.42 -5.83
N THR A 88 13.71 -1.65 -5.51
CA THR A 88 12.55 -2.33 -6.09
C THR A 88 11.38 -2.26 -5.10
N VAL A 89 10.20 -1.89 -5.59
CA VAL A 89 8.95 -1.90 -4.82
C VAL A 89 7.98 -2.83 -5.53
N ASN A 90 7.45 -3.81 -4.80
CA ASN A 90 6.40 -4.71 -5.27
C ASN A 90 5.08 -4.36 -4.57
N VAL A 91 4.01 -4.18 -5.32
CA VAL A 91 2.68 -3.84 -4.79
C VAL A 91 1.76 -5.04 -4.94
N PHE A 92 1.09 -5.40 -3.84
CA PHE A 92 0.18 -6.54 -3.78
C PHE A 92 -1.20 -6.13 -3.25
N ASP A 93 -2.25 -6.76 -3.77
CA ASP A 93 -3.59 -6.68 -3.19
C ASP A 93 -3.74 -7.69 -2.03
N ALA A 94 -3.73 -7.15 -0.82
CA ALA A 94 -3.83 -7.89 0.43
C ALA A 94 -5.27 -8.25 0.84
N ASP A 95 -6.31 -7.84 0.08
CA ASP A 95 -7.70 -8.25 0.35
C ASP A 95 -8.02 -9.68 -0.13
N GLU A 96 -7.21 -10.23 -1.04
CA GLU A 96 -7.47 -11.50 -1.75
C GLU A 96 -6.31 -12.52 -1.64
N SER A 97 -5.84 -13.05 -2.78
CA SER A 97 -4.80 -14.09 -2.94
C SER A 97 -3.38 -13.56 -2.82
N CYS A 98 -3.22 -12.27 -2.49
CA CYS A 98 -1.93 -11.59 -2.46
C CYS A 98 -1.34 -11.44 -3.87
N ASP A 99 -2.23 -11.21 -4.83
CA ASP A 99 -1.88 -11.06 -6.22
C ASP A 99 -1.14 -9.75 -6.44
N ALA A 100 -0.16 -9.78 -7.35
CA ALA A 100 0.54 -8.58 -7.77
C ALA A 100 -0.42 -7.56 -8.37
N TYR A 101 -0.24 -6.28 -8.02
CA TYR A 101 -1.11 -5.21 -8.46
C TYR A 101 -0.45 -4.36 -9.54
N SER A 102 -0.84 -4.60 -10.80
CA SER A 102 -0.46 -3.81 -11.97
C SER A 102 -1.16 -2.44 -11.98
N GLY A 103 -0.57 -1.46 -12.68
CA GLY A 103 -1.21 -0.16 -12.95
C GLY A 103 -1.26 0.84 -11.77
N ALA A 104 -0.64 0.51 -10.64
CA ALA A 104 -0.48 1.47 -9.54
C ALA A 104 0.67 2.45 -9.83
N ILE A 105 0.43 3.73 -9.57
CA ILE A 105 1.46 4.76 -9.57
C ILE A 105 2.15 4.77 -8.21
N VAL A 106 3.44 4.47 -8.20
CA VAL A 106 4.31 4.52 -7.01
C VAL A 106 5.18 5.76 -7.12
N ASP A 107 4.99 6.71 -6.22
CA ASP A 107 5.84 7.88 -6.05
C ASP A 107 6.83 7.63 -4.92
N ILE A 108 8.09 8.02 -5.13
CA ILE A 108 9.08 8.13 -4.06
C ILE A 108 9.71 9.52 -4.04
N TRP A 109 10.00 10.00 -2.84
CA TRP A 109 10.79 11.20 -2.63
C TRP A 109 11.61 11.10 -1.35
N HIS A 110 12.79 11.71 -1.35
CA HIS A 110 13.62 11.78 -0.16
C HIS A 110 14.59 12.95 -0.21
N CYS A 111 15.19 13.25 0.94
CA CYS A 111 16.24 14.25 1.01
C CYS A 111 17.55 13.74 0.38
N ASN A 112 18.39 14.68 -0.07
CA ASN A 112 19.76 14.38 -0.50
C ASN A 112 20.65 13.98 0.68
N ALA A 113 21.92 13.65 0.40
CA ALA A 113 22.89 13.23 1.41
C ALA A 113 23.08 14.25 2.56
N GLN A 114 22.77 15.53 2.30
CA GLN A 114 22.87 16.63 3.25
C GLN A 114 21.53 16.96 3.96
N GLY A 115 20.45 16.24 3.67
CA GLY A 115 19.17 16.41 4.36
C GLY A 115 18.25 17.48 3.78
N SER A 116 18.50 17.96 2.56
CA SER A 116 17.61 18.88 1.85
C SER A 116 16.69 18.11 0.90
N TYR A 117 15.43 18.50 0.80
CA TYR A 117 14.49 18.06 -0.24
C TYR A 117 14.52 19.02 -1.41
N SER A 118 14.24 18.55 -2.62
CA SER A 118 14.14 19.41 -3.81
C SER A 118 12.78 20.11 -3.87
N ASP A 119 12.63 21.19 -4.64
CA ASP A 119 11.39 21.97 -4.78
C ASP A 119 10.82 22.54 -3.46
N ILE A 120 11.68 22.71 -2.44
CA ILE A 120 11.29 23.30 -1.16
C ILE A 120 12.02 24.63 -0.99
N SER A 121 11.26 25.66 -0.61
CA SER A 121 11.80 26.97 -0.23
C SER A 121 12.78 26.85 0.96
N ALA A 122 13.60 27.88 1.19
CA ALA A 122 14.71 27.81 2.15
C ALA A 122 14.32 27.43 3.61
N ASN A 123 13.08 27.70 4.03
CA ASN A 123 12.67 27.55 5.42
C ASN A 123 12.68 26.10 5.89
N GLY A 124 13.64 25.74 6.75
CA GLY A 124 13.81 24.39 7.31
C GLY A 124 14.46 23.37 6.38
N ASN A 125 14.75 23.71 5.13
CA ASN A 125 15.28 22.79 4.12
C ASN A 125 16.82 22.83 3.97
N GLY A 126 17.49 23.74 4.68
CA GLY A 126 18.94 23.92 4.57
C GLY A 126 19.41 24.66 3.31
N GLY A 127 18.47 25.20 2.53
CA GLY A 127 18.71 25.97 1.31
C GLY A 127 17.44 26.07 0.46
N ASP A 128 17.37 27.08 -0.42
CA ASP A 128 16.30 27.18 -1.41
C ASP A 128 16.58 26.21 -2.56
N THR A 129 15.60 25.34 -2.83
CA THR A 129 15.67 24.31 -3.87
C THR A 129 14.48 24.36 -4.81
N SER A 130 13.69 25.44 -4.78
CA SER A 130 12.52 25.62 -5.64
C SER A 130 12.84 25.40 -7.12
N GLY A 131 11.98 24.66 -7.81
CA GLY A 131 12.15 24.28 -9.22
C GLY A 131 13.15 23.14 -9.48
N GLN A 132 13.84 22.63 -8.45
CA GLN A 132 14.71 21.47 -8.59
C GLN A 132 13.92 20.19 -8.32
N THR A 133 14.16 19.15 -9.11
CA THR A 133 13.30 17.94 -9.09
C THR A 133 14.05 16.65 -8.72
N TRP A 134 15.32 16.74 -8.33
CA TRP A 134 16.12 15.57 -7.97
C TRP A 134 15.53 14.79 -6.79
N LEU A 135 15.81 13.49 -6.75
CA LEU A 135 15.37 12.54 -5.73
C LEU A 135 13.85 12.48 -5.55
N ARG A 136 13.13 12.74 -6.64
CA ARG A 136 11.67 12.63 -6.78
C ARG A 136 11.33 11.97 -8.11
N GLY A 137 10.41 11.02 -8.08
CA GLY A 137 9.85 10.46 -9.29
C GLY A 137 8.75 9.46 -9.01
N LEU A 138 7.99 9.16 -10.06
CA LEU A 138 6.97 8.13 -10.06
C LEU A 138 7.23 7.09 -11.13
N GLN A 139 6.73 5.90 -10.88
CA GLN A 139 6.61 4.84 -11.87
C GLN A 139 5.29 4.10 -11.71
N GLU A 140 4.93 3.39 -12.76
CA GLU A 140 3.72 2.60 -12.82
C GLU A 140 4.10 1.13 -12.69
N THR A 141 3.42 0.39 -11.82
CA THR A 141 3.71 -1.03 -11.60
C THR A 141 3.43 -1.84 -12.87
N ASP A 142 4.36 -2.74 -13.19
CA ASP A 142 4.20 -3.67 -14.30
C ASP A 142 3.22 -4.81 -13.97
N SER A 143 3.11 -5.80 -14.88
CA SER A 143 2.25 -6.97 -14.68
C SER A 143 2.62 -7.83 -13.47
N ASN A 144 3.83 -7.67 -12.91
CA ASN A 144 4.28 -8.32 -11.69
C ASN A 144 4.10 -7.41 -10.46
N GLY A 145 3.40 -6.28 -10.60
CA GLY A 145 3.18 -5.32 -9.53
C GLY A 145 4.45 -4.56 -9.15
N GLN A 146 5.47 -4.53 -10.02
CA GLN A 146 6.80 -4.06 -9.67
C GLN A 146 7.13 -2.70 -10.29
N VAL A 147 7.85 -1.87 -9.52
CA VAL A 147 8.60 -0.71 -10.03
C VAL A 147 10.04 -0.77 -9.52
N LYS A 148 10.97 -0.17 -10.27
CA LYS A 148 12.40 -0.12 -9.91
C LYS A 148 12.98 1.27 -10.08
N PHE A 149 13.47 1.87 -9.00
CA PHE A 149 14.12 3.16 -9.01
C PHE A 149 15.65 3.05 -8.88
N THR A 150 16.36 3.94 -9.56
CA THR A 150 17.77 4.24 -9.31
C THR A 150 17.86 5.58 -8.60
N THR A 151 18.46 5.60 -7.42
CA THR A 151 18.58 6.79 -6.57
C THR A 151 19.89 6.75 -5.78
N ILE A 152 20.02 7.60 -4.76
CA ILE A 152 21.06 7.51 -3.73
C ILE A 152 20.45 7.12 -2.38
N TYR A 153 21.26 6.54 -1.50
CA TYR A 153 20.89 6.34 -0.10
C TYR A 153 20.56 7.70 0.54
N PRO A 154 19.42 7.87 1.21
CA PRO A 154 19.00 9.19 1.70
C PRO A 154 19.91 9.70 2.83
N GLY A 155 20.01 11.03 2.94
CA GLY A 155 20.60 11.68 4.10
C GLY A 155 19.64 11.73 5.29
N TRP A 156 19.91 12.64 6.22
CA TRP A 156 19.06 12.86 7.40
C TRP A 156 18.84 14.35 7.65
N TYR A 157 17.75 14.68 8.32
CA TYR A 157 17.45 16.02 8.82
C TYR A 157 16.97 15.94 10.27
N SER A 158 16.99 17.07 10.98
CA SER A 158 16.79 17.08 12.43
C SER A 158 15.44 16.52 12.83
N GLY A 159 15.44 15.67 13.86
CA GLY A 159 14.23 15.07 14.42
C GLY A 159 13.70 13.84 13.70
N ARG A 160 14.38 13.36 12.64
CA ARG A 160 13.96 12.20 11.84
C ARG A 160 15.13 11.25 11.56
N THR A 161 14.86 9.96 11.58
CA THR A 161 15.82 8.94 11.10
C THR A 161 15.89 8.95 9.57
N ILE A 162 16.84 8.23 9.00
CA ILE A 162 17.04 8.13 7.54
C ILE A 162 15.87 7.34 6.92
N HIS A 163 15.19 7.93 5.93
CA HIS A 163 14.02 7.34 5.30
C HIS A 163 13.81 7.78 3.85
N ILE A 164 13.03 6.99 3.11
CA ILE A 164 12.43 7.36 1.82
C ILE A 164 10.91 7.41 2.01
N HIS A 165 10.24 8.45 1.52
CA HIS A 165 8.79 8.45 1.47
C HIS A 165 8.30 7.63 0.29
N LEU A 166 7.20 6.90 0.49
CA LEU A 166 6.55 6.12 -0.55
C LEU A 166 5.06 6.42 -0.55
N LYS A 167 4.53 6.69 -1.74
CA LYS A 167 3.10 6.88 -1.96
C LYS A 167 2.63 5.98 -3.08
N VAL A 168 1.51 5.30 -2.88
CA VAL A 168 0.85 4.49 -3.91
C VAL A 168 -0.48 5.15 -4.26
N ARG A 169 -0.71 5.38 -5.55
CA ARG A 169 -1.91 5.99 -6.11
C ARG A 169 -2.46 5.13 -7.23
N THR A 170 -3.76 5.20 -7.42
CA THR A 170 -4.41 4.72 -8.64
C THR A 170 -5.26 5.83 -9.20
N PHE A 171 -5.52 5.78 -10.50
CA PHE A 171 -6.25 6.81 -11.22
C PHE A 171 -7.39 6.23 -12.04
N SER A 172 -8.37 7.08 -12.32
CA SER A 172 -9.40 6.86 -13.34
C SER A 172 -9.55 8.17 -14.10
N GLY A 173 -8.93 8.26 -15.28
CA GLY A 173 -8.63 9.56 -15.90
C GLY A 173 -7.77 10.40 -14.97
N ASP A 174 -8.11 11.69 -14.80
CA ASP A 174 -7.35 12.60 -13.92
C ASP A 174 -7.72 12.45 -12.43
N SER A 175 -8.69 11.59 -12.09
CA SER A 175 -9.15 11.43 -10.70
C SER A 175 -8.34 10.36 -9.96
N THR A 176 -7.71 10.74 -8.86
CA THR A 176 -7.11 9.78 -7.92
C THR A 176 -8.20 8.94 -7.24
N THR A 177 -8.19 7.63 -7.48
CA THR A 177 -9.17 6.67 -6.95
C THR A 177 -8.67 5.95 -5.69
N TYR A 178 -7.37 5.90 -5.49
CA TYR A 178 -6.71 5.34 -4.31
C TYR A 178 -5.50 6.19 -3.93
N ASN A 179 -5.21 6.28 -2.64
CA ASN A 179 -4.05 7.01 -2.14
C ASN A 179 -3.59 6.41 -0.80
N PHE A 180 -2.34 5.96 -0.75
CA PHE A 180 -1.70 5.37 0.40
C PHE A 180 -0.32 5.96 0.59
N ASN A 181 0.05 6.30 1.83
CA ASN A 181 1.34 6.85 2.18
C ASN A 181 2.00 5.96 3.23
N THR A 182 3.30 5.73 3.08
CA THR A 182 4.14 5.09 4.09
C THR A 182 5.57 5.64 3.98
N GLN A 183 6.49 5.13 4.80
CA GLN A 183 7.90 5.49 4.75
C GLN A 183 8.76 4.23 4.86
N LEU A 184 9.83 4.20 4.08
CA LEU A 184 10.82 3.14 4.04
C LEU A 184 12.00 3.53 4.93
N PHE A 185 12.42 2.61 5.79
CA PHE A 185 13.55 2.79 6.69
C PHE A 185 14.68 1.83 6.35
N PHE A 186 15.81 2.00 7.02
CA PHE A 186 17.00 1.19 6.81
C PHE A 186 17.59 0.73 8.12
N ALA A 187 18.33 -0.38 8.09
CA ALA A 187 18.98 -0.91 9.27
C ALA A 187 19.93 0.13 9.88
N GLU A 188 19.86 0.30 11.20
CA GLU A 188 20.62 1.31 11.92
C GLU A 188 22.14 1.13 11.77
N THR A 189 22.60 -0.11 11.59
CA THR A 189 23.99 -0.44 11.28
C THR A 189 24.43 0.15 9.94
N ILE A 190 23.59 0.08 8.91
CA ILE A 190 23.85 0.67 7.58
C ILE A 190 23.78 2.19 7.65
N ASN A 191 22.80 2.75 8.37
CA ASN A 191 22.72 4.20 8.61
C ASN A 191 24.04 4.75 9.16
N ASN A 192 24.59 4.10 10.19
CA ASN A 192 25.85 4.51 10.81
C ASN A 192 27.04 4.31 9.87
N GLN A 193 27.06 3.23 9.09
CA GLN A 193 28.11 3.01 8.10
C GLN A 193 28.13 4.13 7.05
N VAL A 194 26.98 4.48 6.47
CA VAL A 194 26.89 5.51 5.42
C VAL A 194 27.28 6.88 5.98
N VAL A 195 26.67 7.30 7.08
CA VAL A 195 26.89 8.65 7.65
C VAL A 195 28.34 8.85 8.11
N ASN A 196 28.98 7.82 8.67
CA ASN A 196 30.32 7.98 9.26
C ASN A 196 31.47 7.79 8.25
N ASN A 197 31.25 7.09 7.13
CA ASN A 197 32.33 6.64 6.26
C ASN A 197 32.23 7.16 4.81
N VAL A 198 31.21 7.95 4.47
CA VAL A 198 31.03 8.46 3.10
C VAL A 198 31.03 9.98 3.09
N THR A 199 31.97 10.57 2.35
CA THR A 199 32.21 12.04 2.32
C THR A 199 30.97 12.84 1.96
N ALA A 200 30.13 12.35 1.05
CA ALA A 200 28.89 13.05 0.65
C ALA A 200 27.89 13.25 1.81
N TYR A 201 28.02 12.48 2.90
CA TYR A 201 27.15 12.51 4.09
C TYR A 201 27.84 13.16 5.29
N ALA A 202 29.10 13.59 5.15
CA ALA A 202 29.82 14.26 6.21
C ALA A 202 29.16 15.60 6.54
N ARG A 203 29.00 15.88 7.85
CA ARG A 203 28.38 17.09 8.38
C ARG A 203 29.11 17.55 9.62
N SER A 204 28.99 18.85 9.93
CA SER A 204 29.53 19.43 11.18
C SER A 204 28.78 18.95 12.43
N ARG A 205 27.55 18.47 12.26
CA ARG A 205 26.71 17.91 13.33
C ARG A 205 26.49 16.42 13.13
N SER A 206 26.47 15.68 14.24
CA SER A 206 26.05 14.28 14.26
C SER A 206 24.54 14.16 14.04
N ARG A 207 24.11 13.02 13.50
CA ARG A 207 22.69 12.67 13.40
C ARG A 207 22.06 12.64 14.80
N ASP A 208 20.97 13.36 14.98
CA ASP A 208 20.31 13.53 16.29
C ASP A 208 19.25 12.46 16.59
N THR A 209 18.76 11.77 15.54
CA THR A 209 17.63 10.85 15.63
C THR A 209 17.98 9.52 15.00
N THR A 210 17.97 8.46 15.82
CA THR A 210 18.12 7.06 15.39
C THR A 210 16.77 6.44 15.07
N ASN A 211 16.75 5.25 14.46
CA ASN A 211 15.49 4.50 14.28
C ASN A 211 14.74 4.32 15.61
N ALA A 212 15.45 4.03 16.71
CA ALA A 212 14.85 3.82 18.02
C ALA A 212 14.22 5.09 18.63
N ASN A 213 14.60 6.28 18.15
CA ASN A 213 14.18 7.56 18.68
C ASN A 213 13.23 8.34 17.74
N ASP A 214 12.98 7.84 16.52
CA ASP A 214 12.04 8.47 15.59
C ASP A 214 10.61 7.99 15.87
N GLY A 215 9.69 8.92 16.14
CA GLY A 215 8.29 8.61 16.45
C GLY A 215 7.46 8.08 15.28
N ILE A 216 7.99 8.08 14.06
CA ILE A 216 7.35 7.53 12.84
C ILE A 216 7.98 6.19 12.44
N PHE A 217 9.16 5.84 12.99
CA PHE A 217 9.85 4.62 12.61
C PHE A 217 9.00 3.37 12.86
N ASP A 218 8.95 2.50 11.86
CA ASP A 218 8.38 1.16 11.96
C ASP A 218 9.40 0.14 11.45
N SER A 219 9.69 -0.86 12.27
CA SER A 219 10.62 -1.92 11.91
C SER A 219 10.12 -2.81 10.78
N ASP A 220 8.81 -2.89 10.57
CA ASP A 220 8.23 -3.68 9.47
C ASP A 220 8.48 -3.03 8.09
N MET A 221 8.90 -1.76 8.09
CA MET A 221 9.24 -0.99 6.89
C MET A 221 10.75 -0.82 6.66
N ILE A 222 11.59 -1.62 7.32
CA ILE A 222 13.01 -1.69 6.98
C ILE A 222 13.19 -2.38 5.62
N VAL A 223 13.85 -1.72 4.68
CA VAL A 223 14.25 -2.30 3.39
C VAL A 223 15.49 -3.17 3.61
N PRO A 224 15.43 -4.48 3.35
CA PRO A 224 16.62 -5.33 3.36
C PRO A 224 17.55 -4.90 2.22
N LEU A 225 18.82 -4.64 2.55
CA LEU A 225 19.82 -4.19 1.58
C LEU A 225 20.94 -5.22 1.42
N THR A 226 21.39 -5.35 0.17
CA THR A 226 22.64 -6.02 -0.21
C THR A 226 23.59 -5.01 -0.84
N GLY A 227 24.90 -5.25 -0.78
CA GLY A 227 25.92 -4.35 -1.30
C GLY A 227 26.74 -3.66 -0.21
N SER A 228 27.32 -2.50 -0.54
CA SER A 228 28.19 -1.74 0.38
C SER A 228 28.22 -0.25 0.06
N ASN A 229 28.71 0.57 1.00
CA ASN A 229 28.90 2.01 0.77
C ASN A 229 29.78 2.37 -0.44
N SER A 230 30.70 1.47 -0.85
CA SER A 230 31.63 1.72 -1.95
C SER A 230 31.07 1.35 -3.32
N ALA A 231 30.24 0.29 -3.37
CA ALA A 231 29.66 -0.23 -4.61
C ALA A 231 28.22 0.24 -4.84
N GLY A 232 27.56 0.74 -3.79
CA GLY A 232 26.12 0.97 -3.77
C GLY A 232 25.35 -0.18 -3.12
N TYR A 233 24.07 0.09 -2.87
CA TYR A 233 23.12 -0.86 -2.29
C TYR A 233 22.02 -1.23 -3.29
N SER A 234 21.47 -2.42 -3.12
CA SER A 234 20.23 -2.86 -3.77
C SER A 234 19.27 -3.40 -2.72
N GLY A 235 18.00 -3.00 -2.81
CA GLY A 235 16.95 -3.44 -1.89
C GLY A 235 15.63 -3.67 -2.60
N SER A 236 14.82 -4.57 -2.04
CA SER A 236 13.46 -4.85 -2.48
C SER A 236 12.52 -4.77 -1.28
N ILE A 237 11.35 -4.17 -1.45
CA ILE A 237 10.31 -4.12 -0.42
C ILE A 237 8.95 -4.43 -1.04
N ASP A 238 8.20 -5.25 -0.33
CA ASP A 238 6.84 -5.62 -0.70
C ASP A 238 5.84 -4.77 0.10
N ILE A 239 4.84 -4.24 -0.61
CA ILE A 239 3.81 -3.34 -0.15
C ILE A 239 2.45 -4.01 -0.36
N GLY A 240 1.94 -4.67 0.68
CA GLY A 240 0.58 -5.21 0.71
C GLY A 240 -0.43 -4.12 1.04
N LEU A 241 -1.41 -3.90 0.16
CA LEU A 241 -2.43 -2.87 0.29
C LEU A 241 -3.82 -3.49 0.26
N GLN A 242 -4.74 -2.90 1.03
CA GLN A 242 -6.14 -3.28 1.01
C GLN A 242 -6.99 -2.22 0.33
N ASP A 243 -8.20 -2.61 -0.05
CA ASP A 243 -9.23 -1.80 -0.69
C ASP A 243 -8.75 -1.16 -2.02
N LEU A 244 -7.84 -1.84 -2.74
CA LEU A 244 -7.37 -1.40 -4.06
C LEU A 244 -8.50 -1.51 -5.10
N PRO A 245 -8.61 -0.56 -6.05
CA PRO A 245 -9.57 -0.67 -7.15
C PRO A 245 -9.27 -1.90 -8.02
N THR A 246 -10.29 -2.63 -8.45
CA THR A 246 -10.10 -3.79 -9.34
C THR A 246 -9.71 -3.31 -10.74
N GLU A 247 -8.61 -3.82 -11.31
CA GLU A 247 -8.27 -3.54 -12.71
C GLU A 247 -9.37 -4.08 -13.64
N GLY A 248 -9.80 -3.27 -14.62
CA GLY A 248 -10.73 -3.69 -15.67
C GLY A 248 -12.11 -3.00 -15.66
N SER A 249 -12.14 -1.76 -16.13
CA SER A 249 -13.26 -1.21 -16.93
C SER A 249 -12.74 -0.07 -17.80
N THR A 250 -11.71 -0.32 -18.59
CA THR A 250 -11.38 0.54 -19.73
C THR A 250 -12.33 0.19 -20.86
N THR A 251 -13.41 0.95 -21.02
CA THR A 251 -14.08 1.02 -22.32
C THR A 251 -13.26 1.94 -23.20
N ASP A 252 -12.66 1.32 -24.22
CA ASP A 252 -12.11 1.85 -25.46
C ASP A 252 -12.71 3.21 -25.90
N PRO A 253 -11.91 4.27 -26.14
CA PRO A 253 -12.40 5.51 -26.71
C PRO A 253 -12.07 5.55 -28.21
N ASP A 254 -12.91 4.94 -29.03
CA ASP A 254 -13.09 5.39 -30.41
C ASP A 254 -14.55 5.78 -30.62
N THR A 255 -14.80 7.08 -30.60
CA THR A 255 -15.62 7.75 -31.63
C THR A 255 -15.62 9.25 -31.37
N THR A 256 -15.05 9.96 -32.34
CA THR A 256 -15.10 11.40 -32.55
C THR A 256 -16.52 11.99 -32.51
N THR A 257 -16.74 13.08 -31.76
CA THR A 257 -17.34 14.35 -32.25
C THR A 257 -17.29 15.46 -31.18
N PRO A 258 -17.26 16.75 -31.58
CA PRO A 258 -16.85 17.86 -30.73
C PRO A 258 -18.02 18.66 -30.09
N ASP A 259 -17.62 19.46 -29.08
CA ASP A 259 -18.29 20.60 -28.44
C ASP A 259 -19.52 20.35 -27.55
N GLY A 260 -19.41 20.78 -26.28
CA GLY A 260 -20.57 21.21 -25.48
C GLY A 260 -20.60 20.77 -24.02
N GLU A 261 -20.23 21.70 -23.13
CA GLU A 261 -20.54 21.76 -21.69
C GLU A 261 -20.02 20.64 -20.76
N SER A 262 -19.19 21.06 -19.81
CA SER A 262 -18.71 20.28 -18.67
C SER A 262 -19.87 19.84 -17.76
N GLY A 263 -20.51 18.72 -18.09
CA GLY A 263 -21.37 17.98 -17.19
C GLY A 263 -20.52 17.14 -16.24
N ASP A 264 -20.61 17.38 -14.94
CA ASP A 264 -20.06 16.48 -13.91
C ASP A 264 -20.60 15.07 -14.16
N SER A 265 -19.72 14.16 -14.61
CA SER A 265 -20.04 12.75 -14.87
C SER A 265 -19.85 11.87 -13.62
N SER A 266 -19.46 12.47 -12.50
CA SER A 266 -19.09 11.77 -11.27
C SER A 266 -20.19 11.87 -10.21
N VAL A 267 -20.41 10.80 -9.43
CA VAL A 267 -21.32 10.83 -8.28
C VAL A 267 -20.52 10.94 -6.98
N ALA A 268 -20.70 12.03 -6.25
CA ALA A 268 -19.98 12.34 -5.02
C ALA A 268 -20.55 11.60 -3.79
N ALA A 269 -20.38 10.28 -3.74
CA ALA A 269 -20.81 9.44 -2.63
C ALA A 269 -19.77 8.41 -2.16
N SER A 270 -19.83 8.03 -0.89
CA SER A 270 -18.97 7.00 -0.26
C SER A 270 -19.73 6.16 0.77
N LEU A 271 -19.23 4.96 1.06
CA LEU A 271 -19.75 4.07 2.09
C LEU A 271 -18.98 4.32 3.39
N ALA A 272 -19.59 5.06 4.31
CA ALA A 272 -18.96 5.49 5.56
C ALA A 272 -18.82 4.37 6.61
N SER A 273 -19.75 3.42 6.65
CA SER A 273 -19.60 2.22 7.50
C SER A 273 -20.59 1.13 7.12
N VAL A 274 -20.29 -0.11 7.49
CA VAL A 274 -21.23 -1.22 7.43
C VAL A 274 -21.29 -1.94 8.77
N LYS A 275 -22.49 -2.13 9.30
CA LYS A 275 -22.73 -2.87 10.55
C LYS A 275 -23.70 -4.01 10.34
N THR A 276 -23.37 -5.18 10.85
CA THR A 276 -24.26 -6.35 10.83
C THR A 276 -24.96 -6.48 12.18
N VAL A 277 -26.28 -6.55 12.18
CA VAL A 277 -27.09 -6.61 13.41
C VAL A 277 -27.81 -7.94 13.47
N SER A 278 -27.74 -8.61 14.63
CA SER A 278 -28.56 -9.78 14.98
C SER A 278 -29.19 -9.55 16.36
N ARG A 279 -30.51 -9.61 16.43
CA ARG A 279 -31.28 -9.40 17.67
C ARG A 279 -31.77 -10.73 18.24
N ARG A 280 -32.04 -10.78 19.55
CA ARG A 280 -32.56 -11.97 20.26
C ARG A 280 -33.87 -12.50 19.65
N ASN A 281 -34.72 -11.63 19.10
CA ASN A 281 -35.95 -12.05 18.40
C ASN A 281 -35.72 -12.61 16.98
N GLY A 282 -34.49 -13.02 16.66
CA GLY A 282 -34.09 -13.54 15.35
C GLY A 282 -34.05 -12.52 14.20
N ARG A 283 -34.30 -11.23 14.44
CA ARG A 283 -34.20 -10.19 13.39
C ARG A 283 -32.75 -9.90 13.05
N ARG A 284 -32.45 -9.89 11.76
CA ARG A 284 -31.11 -9.64 11.21
C ARG A 284 -31.13 -8.52 10.18
N ALA A 285 -30.07 -7.73 10.14
CA ALA A 285 -29.92 -6.66 9.15
C ALA A 285 -28.45 -6.37 8.84
N VAL A 286 -28.21 -5.83 7.65
CA VAL A 286 -26.97 -5.13 7.31
C VAL A 286 -27.31 -3.65 7.21
N LEU A 287 -26.66 -2.83 8.03
CA LEU A 287 -26.81 -1.37 8.06
C LEU A 287 -25.63 -0.77 7.30
N ALA A 288 -25.90 -0.20 6.13
CA ALA A 288 -24.92 0.54 5.35
C ALA A 288 -25.11 2.03 5.63
N THR A 289 -24.07 2.72 6.07
CA THR A 289 -24.08 4.18 6.21
C THR A 289 -23.41 4.77 4.98
N ILE A 290 -24.15 5.53 4.19
CA ILE A 290 -23.69 6.19 2.96
C ILE A 290 -23.55 7.68 3.25
N ARG A 291 -22.46 8.30 2.78
CA ARG A 291 -22.31 9.75 2.76
C ARG A 291 -22.36 10.21 1.30
N ASN A 292 -23.29 11.08 0.95
CA ASN A 292 -23.38 11.74 -0.35
C ASN A 292 -23.19 13.24 -0.16
N ARG A 293 -22.42 13.89 -1.04
CA ARG A 293 -22.18 15.34 -1.02
C ARG A 293 -23.15 16.14 -1.90
N GLU A 294 -23.98 15.45 -2.66
CA GLU A 294 -24.99 16.00 -3.56
C GLU A 294 -26.33 15.27 -3.41
N LYS A 295 -27.36 15.66 -4.15
CA LYS A 295 -28.64 14.94 -4.15
C LYS A 295 -28.47 13.58 -4.85
N ALA A 296 -28.82 12.49 -4.18
CA ALA A 296 -28.69 11.16 -4.77
C ALA A 296 -29.74 10.14 -4.31
N LYS A 297 -30.08 9.20 -5.19
CA LYS A 297 -30.82 7.96 -4.92
C LYS A 297 -29.83 6.87 -4.52
N ILE A 298 -30.21 6.00 -3.59
CA ILE A 298 -29.39 4.87 -3.13
C ILE A 298 -30.13 3.57 -3.39
N ASP A 299 -29.44 2.60 -3.99
CA ASP A 299 -29.86 1.22 -4.18
C ASP A 299 -28.83 0.26 -3.60
N ALA A 300 -29.03 -0.09 -2.32
CA ALA A 300 -28.17 -1.05 -1.62
C ALA A 300 -28.71 -2.47 -1.77
N ARG A 301 -27.85 -3.39 -2.21
CA ARG A 301 -28.15 -4.80 -2.47
C ARG A 301 -27.19 -5.68 -1.69
N LEU A 302 -27.72 -6.68 -1.01
CA LEU A 302 -26.93 -7.72 -0.37
C LEU A 302 -26.98 -8.97 -1.26
N LEU A 303 -25.83 -9.45 -1.70
CA LEU A 303 -25.68 -10.51 -2.71
C LEU A 303 -24.84 -11.67 -2.16
N ARG A 304 -25.09 -12.90 -2.62
CA ARG A 304 -24.19 -14.04 -2.39
C ARG A 304 -24.20 -14.92 -3.63
N GLY A 305 -23.03 -15.11 -4.28
CA GLY A 305 -22.94 -15.83 -5.55
C GLY A 305 -23.91 -15.27 -6.60
N GLY A 306 -24.00 -13.94 -6.72
CA GLY A 306 -24.95 -13.25 -7.61
C GLY A 306 -26.42 -13.21 -7.13
N LYS A 307 -26.84 -14.08 -6.20
CA LYS A 307 -28.22 -14.12 -5.69
C LYS A 307 -28.52 -12.97 -4.72
N LEU A 308 -29.62 -12.25 -4.95
CA LEU A 308 -30.10 -11.18 -4.06
C LEU A 308 -30.68 -11.74 -2.76
N LEU A 309 -30.06 -11.37 -1.63
CA LEU A 309 -30.46 -11.77 -0.28
C LEU A 309 -31.32 -10.72 0.42
N ALA A 310 -31.03 -9.44 0.20
CA ALA A 310 -31.77 -8.31 0.75
C ALA A 310 -31.52 -7.05 -0.10
N ARG A 311 -32.43 -6.09 -0.08
CA ARG A 311 -32.30 -4.83 -0.82
C ARG A 311 -32.95 -3.67 -0.08
N LYS A 312 -32.37 -2.48 -0.20
CA LYS A 312 -32.97 -1.22 0.24
C LYS A 312 -32.77 -0.16 -0.84
N ARG A 313 -33.88 0.40 -1.33
CA ARG A 313 -33.90 1.57 -2.21
C ARG A 313 -34.37 2.82 -1.46
N THR A 314 -33.94 3.98 -1.92
CA THR A 314 -34.41 5.29 -1.45
C THR A 314 -34.94 6.12 -2.62
N GLY A 315 -35.73 7.14 -2.31
CA GLY A 315 -35.96 8.27 -3.22
C GLY A 315 -34.71 9.16 -3.32
N MET A 316 -34.86 10.33 -3.95
CA MET A 316 -33.80 11.33 -4.00
C MET A 316 -33.55 11.89 -2.59
N LEU A 317 -32.34 11.69 -2.07
CA LEU A 317 -31.94 12.18 -0.75
C LEU A 317 -31.13 13.47 -0.91
N LYS A 318 -31.22 14.39 0.05
CA LYS A 318 -30.30 15.54 0.13
C LYS A 318 -28.87 15.06 0.44
N ALA A 319 -27.88 15.90 0.19
CA ALA A 319 -26.52 15.70 0.66
C ALA A 319 -26.51 15.45 2.19
N GLY A 320 -25.70 14.51 2.65
CA GLY A 320 -25.63 14.16 4.07
C GLY A 320 -25.23 12.71 4.31
N ARG A 321 -25.58 12.21 5.50
CA ARG A 321 -25.31 10.84 5.92
C ARG A 321 -26.62 10.09 6.06
N HIS A 322 -26.75 8.97 5.36
CA HIS A 322 -27.97 8.15 5.32
C HIS A 322 -27.68 6.71 5.65
N VAL A 323 -28.62 6.05 6.32
CA VAL A 323 -28.49 4.64 6.67
C VAL A 323 -29.46 3.80 5.83
N ALA A 324 -28.91 2.97 4.95
CA ALA A 324 -29.65 1.93 4.25
C ALA A 324 -29.71 0.67 5.15
N ASN A 325 -30.90 0.37 5.66
CA ASN A 325 -31.16 -0.82 6.48
C ASN A 325 -31.65 -1.98 5.59
N LEU A 326 -30.76 -2.91 5.27
CA LEU A 326 -31.05 -4.13 4.52
C LEU A 326 -31.49 -5.23 5.49
N ARG A 327 -32.80 -5.42 5.65
CA ARG A 327 -33.36 -6.48 6.49
C ARG A 327 -33.13 -7.84 5.83
N VAL A 328 -32.53 -8.76 6.57
CA VAL A 328 -32.21 -10.11 6.08
C VAL A 328 -33.36 -11.06 6.44
N GLY A 329 -33.86 -11.77 5.43
CA GLY A 329 -34.96 -12.74 5.59
C GLY A 329 -34.61 -13.90 6.53
N ARG A 330 -35.64 -14.56 7.09
CA ARG A 330 -35.46 -15.69 8.03
C ARG A 330 -34.77 -16.89 7.38
N ASN A 331 -35.04 -17.15 6.10
CA ASN A 331 -34.52 -18.31 5.36
C ASN A 331 -33.12 -18.09 4.78
N VAL A 332 -32.53 -16.89 4.97
CA VAL A 332 -31.18 -16.59 4.47
C VAL A 332 -30.15 -17.18 5.44
N ALA A 333 -29.34 -18.13 4.97
CA ALA A 333 -28.26 -18.70 5.78
C ALA A 333 -27.23 -17.64 6.18
N ALA A 334 -26.63 -17.80 7.37
CA ALA A 334 -25.47 -17.00 7.77
C ALA A 334 -24.29 -17.23 6.82
N GLY A 335 -23.30 -16.33 6.82
CA GLY A 335 -22.10 -16.47 6.00
C GLY A 335 -21.81 -15.26 5.11
N ARG A 336 -20.73 -15.37 4.35
CA ARG A 336 -20.19 -14.31 3.48
C ARG A 336 -21.24 -13.84 2.46
N ALA A 337 -21.28 -12.55 2.21
CA ALA A 337 -22.12 -11.88 1.23
C ALA A 337 -21.40 -10.60 0.76
N VAL A 338 -21.89 -9.99 -0.30
CA VAL A 338 -21.40 -8.72 -0.85
C VAL A 338 -22.51 -7.69 -0.72
N LEU A 339 -22.24 -6.59 -0.03
CA LEU A 339 -23.06 -5.40 -0.08
C LEU A 339 -22.63 -4.57 -1.31
N ARG A 340 -23.52 -4.42 -2.29
CA ARG A 340 -23.35 -3.53 -3.45
C ARG A 340 -24.29 -2.34 -3.30
N VAL A 341 -23.74 -1.15 -3.17
CA VAL A 341 -24.47 0.12 -3.06
C VAL A 341 -24.32 0.88 -4.36
N ILE A 342 -25.41 1.08 -5.08
CA ILE A 342 -25.44 1.91 -6.28
C ILE A 342 -26.03 3.26 -5.87
N VAL A 343 -25.27 4.33 -6.07
CA VAL A 343 -25.70 5.70 -5.82
C VAL A 343 -25.92 6.38 -7.18
N THR A 344 -27.05 7.06 -7.35
CA THR A 344 -27.40 7.75 -8.61
C THR A 344 -27.72 9.20 -8.30
N ASP A 345 -27.01 10.15 -8.89
CA ASP A 345 -27.24 11.58 -8.64
C ASP A 345 -28.54 12.08 -9.33
N ALA A 346 -28.73 13.41 -9.35
CA ALA A 346 -29.85 14.04 -10.04
C ALA A 346 -29.72 14.05 -11.57
N ALA A 347 -28.49 14.03 -12.10
CA ALA A 347 -28.19 14.00 -13.53
C ALA A 347 -28.32 12.59 -14.14
N GLY A 348 -28.37 11.55 -13.31
CA GLY A 348 -28.48 10.16 -13.72
C GLY A 348 -27.15 9.40 -13.71
N ASN A 349 -26.04 10.04 -13.35
CA ASN A 349 -24.74 9.39 -13.19
C ASN A 349 -24.81 8.37 -12.06
N LYS A 350 -23.99 7.32 -12.13
CA LYS A 350 -24.02 6.21 -11.17
C LYS A 350 -22.64 5.92 -10.61
N LYS A 351 -22.56 5.75 -9.29
CA LYS A 351 -21.41 5.19 -8.59
C LYS A 351 -21.79 3.90 -7.88
N THR A 352 -21.03 2.83 -8.13
CA THR A 352 -21.22 1.55 -7.46
C THR A 352 -20.12 1.34 -6.44
N ILE A 353 -20.49 1.07 -5.18
CA ILE A 353 -19.57 0.77 -4.08
C ILE A 353 -19.86 -0.65 -3.62
N GLN A 354 -18.84 -1.50 -3.52
CA GLN A 354 -19.00 -2.88 -3.03
C GLN A 354 -18.22 -3.08 -1.73
N ARG A 355 -18.76 -3.90 -0.82
CA ARG A 355 -18.11 -4.28 0.44
C ARG A 355 -18.47 -5.71 0.77
N ARG A 356 -17.48 -6.57 1.02
CA ARG A 356 -17.74 -7.91 1.58
C ARG A 356 -18.27 -7.76 3.01
N VAL A 357 -19.34 -8.49 3.34
CA VAL A 357 -20.02 -8.45 4.64
C VAL A 357 -20.37 -9.86 5.10
N HIS A 358 -20.55 -10.05 6.40
CA HIS A 358 -21.00 -11.33 6.95
C HIS A 358 -22.48 -11.25 7.36
N VAL A 359 -23.33 -12.10 6.79
CA VAL A 359 -24.71 -12.23 7.28
C VAL A 359 -24.68 -12.96 8.63
N PRO A 360 -25.12 -12.34 9.73
CA PRO A 360 -24.95 -12.94 11.05
C PRO A 360 -25.82 -14.19 11.20
N ARG A 361 -25.39 -15.10 12.09
CA ARG A 361 -26.23 -16.17 12.59
C ARG A 361 -27.48 -15.60 13.27
N ARG A 362 -28.60 -16.30 13.09
CA ARG A 362 -29.83 -15.98 13.79
C ARG A 362 -29.62 -16.34 15.26
N ARG A 363 -29.75 -15.36 16.15
CA ARG A 363 -29.84 -15.62 17.59
C ARG A 363 -31.27 -16.09 17.85
N GLY A 364 -31.39 -17.31 18.37
CA GLY A 364 -32.63 -17.90 18.86
C GLY A 364 -32.97 -17.33 20.23
#